data_AF-A0A7U6KNR8-F1
#
_entry.id   AF-A0A7U6KNR8-F1
#
_cell.length_a   1.000
_cell.length_b   1.000
_cell.length_c   1.000
_cell.angle_alpha   90.00
_cell.angle_beta   90.00
_cell.angle_gamma   90.00
#
_symmetry.space_group_name_H-M   'P 1'
#
loop_
_entity.id
_entity.type
_entity.pdbx_description
1 polymer ?
#
loop_
_entity_poly.entity_id
_entity_poly.type
_entity_poly.pdbx_seq_one_letter_code
_entity_poly.pdbx_strand_id
1 'polypeptide(L)'
;MPCATEALDPNTPQYMQDLISWSAIGARTTESQTHREMSSGLSCPVGFKNGTDGGMTVAVNAMQAVKEGHSFLGLSSDGKVSIIKSKGNPYAHVVLRGGNGKPNYDETAVAQVENELAKAKPMAKS
;
A
#
# COMPACT_ATOMS: atom_id res chain seq x y z
N MET A 1 13.24 -15.02 12.49
CA MET A 1 12.91 -13.58 12.59
C MET A 1 12.14 -13.20 11.34
N PRO A 2 10.95 -12.57 11.42
CA PRO A 2 10.21 -12.12 10.24
C PRO A 2 10.94 -10.98 9.52
N CYS A 3 10.77 -10.89 8.19
CA CYS A 3 11.45 -9.88 7.35
C CYS A 3 10.44 -8.90 6.74
N ALA A 4 10.92 -7.67 6.51
CA ALA A 4 10.17 -6.60 5.88
C ALA A 4 10.97 -6.00 4.73
N THR A 5 10.30 -5.51 3.69
CA THR A 5 10.96 -4.83 2.57
C THR A 5 10.09 -3.70 2.01
N GLU A 6 10.66 -2.87 1.13
CA GLU A 6 9.90 -1.93 0.30
C GLU A 6 9.63 -2.58 -1.06
N ALA A 7 8.37 -2.67 -1.46
CA ALA A 7 7.98 -3.24 -2.75
C ALA A 7 8.12 -2.14 -3.82
N LEU A 8 9.33 -2.04 -4.39
CA LEU A 8 9.74 -0.98 -5.32
C LEU A 8 9.29 -1.21 -6.77
N ASP A 9 9.08 -2.46 -7.15
CA ASP A 9 8.73 -2.86 -8.52
C ASP A 9 7.86 -4.12 -8.52
N PRO A 10 7.05 -4.34 -9.56
CA PRO A 10 6.09 -5.46 -9.61
C PRO A 10 6.72 -6.83 -9.87
N ASN A 11 8.01 -6.92 -10.22
CA ASN A 11 8.65 -8.18 -10.58
C ASN A 11 9.33 -8.81 -9.36
N THR A 12 10.02 -8.02 -8.55
CA THR A 12 10.78 -8.50 -7.39
C THR A 12 9.95 -9.36 -6.41
N PRO A 13 8.66 -9.06 -6.12
CA PRO A 13 7.85 -9.93 -5.26
C PRO A 13 7.74 -11.38 -5.75
N GLN A 14 7.79 -11.65 -7.05
CA GLN A 14 7.73 -13.03 -7.56
C GLN A 14 8.90 -13.91 -7.10
N TYR A 15 10.01 -13.30 -6.65
CA TYR A 15 11.23 -13.99 -6.26
C TYR A 15 11.47 -14.06 -4.75
N MET A 16 10.84 -13.17 -3.98
CA MET A 16 11.16 -13.01 -2.55
C MET A 16 9.94 -12.95 -1.63
N GLN A 17 8.72 -12.84 -2.15
CA GLN A 17 7.55 -12.49 -1.33
C GLN A 17 7.18 -13.56 -0.29
N ASP A 18 7.58 -14.81 -0.50
CA ASP A 18 7.44 -15.91 0.45
C ASP A 18 8.30 -15.74 1.72
N LEU A 19 9.34 -14.90 1.65
CA LEU A 19 10.20 -14.54 2.77
C LEU A 19 9.78 -13.26 3.50
N ILE A 20 8.79 -12.53 2.97
CA ILE A 20 8.41 -11.20 3.44
C ILE A 20 7.10 -11.24 4.24
N SER A 21 7.16 -10.83 5.50
CA SER A 21 6.02 -10.78 6.41
C SER A 21 5.29 -9.44 6.40
N TRP A 22 5.90 -8.38 5.85
CA TRP A 22 5.31 -7.04 5.70
C TRP A 22 6.01 -6.25 4.60
N SER A 23 5.26 -5.46 3.83
CA SER A 23 5.81 -4.63 2.75
C SER A 23 5.47 -3.15 2.92
N ALA A 24 6.38 -2.26 2.57
CA ALA A 24 6.11 -0.82 2.41
C ALA A 24 5.91 -0.45 0.94
N ILE A 25 5.08 0.57 0.69
CA ILE A 25 5.07 1.34 -0.55
C ILE A 25 5.64 2.73 -0.28
N GLY A 26 6.56 3.14 -1.15
CA GLY A 26 7.30 4.40 -1.03
C GLY A 26 6.41 5.63 -1.21
N ALA A 27 6.77 6.73 -0.53
CA ALA A 27 6.02 7.99 -0.63
C ALA A 27 5.91 8.54 -2.07
N ARG A 28 6.87 8.19 -2.94
CA ARG A 28 6.90 8.59 -4.37
C ARG A 28 6.11 7.63 -5.27
N THR A 29 5.73 6.47 -4.76
CA THR A 29 5.03 5.43 -5.53
C THR A 29 3.67 5.06 -4.94
N THR A 30 3.29 5.61 -3.78
CA THR A 30 1.94 5.48 -3.19
C THR A 30 0.82 5.87 -4.17
N GLU A 31 1.05 6.86 -5.03
CA GLU A 31 0.08 7.28 -6.04
C GLU A 31 0.09 6.41 -7.32
N SER A 32 1.14 5.60 -7.52
CA SER A 32 1.29 4.77 -8.70
C SER A 32 0.26 3.65 -8.73
N GLN A 33 -0.52 3.60 -9.82
CA GLN A 33 -1.51 2.55 -10.04
C GLN A 33 -0.86 1.16 -10.09
N THR A 34 0.28 1.01 -10.76
CA THR A 34 1.03 -0.26 -10.80
C THR A 34 1.40 -0.78 -9.42
N HIS A 35 1.75 0.12 -8.48
CA HIS A 35 2.07 -0.27 -7.11
C HIS A 35 0.83 -0.68 -6.32
N ARG A 36 -0.32 -0.04 -6.57
CA ARG A 36 -1.60 -0.41 -5.95
C ARG A 36 -2.07 -1.77 -6.44
N GLU A 37 -2.02 -2.01 -7.75
CA GLU A 37 -2.33 -3.30 -8.37
C GLU A 37 -1.47 -4.42 -7.80
N MET A 38 -0.15 -4.25 -7.79
CA MET A 38 0.78 -5.19 -7.15
C MET A 38 0.42 -5.43 -5.68
N SER A 39 0.24 -4.36 -4.89
CA SER A 39 -0.04 -4.44 -3.45
C SER A 39 -1.34 -5.17 -3.12
N SER A 40 -2.34 -5.09 -4.00
CA SER A 40 -3.61 -5.83 -3.88
C SER A 40 -3.43 -7.35 -4.01
N GLY A 41 -2.32 -7.80 -4.61
CA GLY A 41 -1.97 -9.22 -4.78
C GLY A 41 -0.93 -9.74 -3.78
N LEU A 42 -0.34 -8.89 -2.94
CA LEU A 42 0.62 -9.33 -1.93
C LEU A 42 -0.05 -10.13 -0.82
N SER A 43 0.60 -11.20 -0.38
CA SER A 43 0.07 -12.10 0.67
C SER A 43 0.37 -11.61 2.10
N CYS A 44 1.02 -10.47 2.25
CA CYS A 44 1.34 -9.86 3.53
C CYS A 44 0.63 -8.50 3.71
N PRO A 45 0.57 -7.94 4.93
CA PRO A 45 0.17 -6.56 5.14
C PRO A 45 1.06 -5.57 4.39
N VAL A 46 0.46 -4.47 3.93
CA VAL A 46 1.15 -3.43 3.15
C VAL A 46 0.94 -2.05 3.79
N GLY A 47 2.04 -1.37 4.10
CA GLY A 47 2.05 0.00 4.60
C GLY A 47 2.26 1.02 3.48
N PHE A 48 1.32 1.95 3.29
CA PHE A 48 1.46 3.06 2.35
C PHE A 48 1.98 4.30 3.07
N LYS A 49 3.16 4.78 2.66
CA LYS A 49 3.72 6.03 3.18
C LYS A 49 2.87 7.23 2.74
N ASN A 50 2.64 8.19 3.64
CA ASN A 50 2.05 9.49 3.27
C ASN A 50 2.91 10.20 2.20
N GLY A 51 2.29 11.15 1.48
CA GLY A 51 2.94 11.92 0.42
C GLY A 51 4.19 12.66 0.91
N THR A 52 5.11 12.97 0.00
CA THR A 52 6.38 13.66 0.35
C THR A 52 6.15 15.06 0.94
N ASP A 53 5.01 15.66 0.63
CA ASP A 53 4.50 16.92 1.17
C ASP A 53 3.87 16.79 2.57
N GLY A 54 3.67 15.56 3.06
CA GLY A 54 2.96 15.27 4.31
C GLY A 54 1.49 14.92 4.11
N GLY A 55 0.98 15.04 2.89
CA GLY A 55 -0.42 14.81 2.57
C GLY A 55 -0.81 13.34 2.67
N MET A 56 -1.99 13.11 3.23
CA MET A 56 -2.51 11.76 3.51
C MET A 56 -3.41 11.22 2.39
N THR A 57 -3.97 12.09 1.56
CA THR A 57 -4.89 11.74 0.47
C THR A 57 -4.37 10.60 -0.39
N VAL A 58 -3.08 10.65 -0.78
CA VAL A 58 -2.48 9.61 -1.63
C VAL A 58 -2.44 8.24 -0.95
N ALA A 59 -2.14 8.19 0.35
CA ALA A 59 -2.06 6.95 1.13
C ALA A 59 -3.45 6.38 1.42
N VAL A 60 -4.40 7.24 1.78
CA VAL A 60 -5.82 6.88 1.99
C VAL A 60 -6.41 6.29 0.71
N ASN A 61 -6.22 6.96 -0.44
CA ASN A 61 -6.70 6.50 -1.73
C ASN A 61 -6.06 5.17 -2.12
N ALA A 62 -4.76 4.99 -1.87
CA ALA A 62 -4.09 3.73 -2.13
C ALA A 62 -4.66 2.60 -1.26
N MET A 63 -4.83 2.82 0.04
CA MET A 63 -5.43 1.85 0.96
C MET A 63 -6.84 1.45 0.54
N GLN A 64 -7.66 2.38 0.04
CA GLN A 64 -8.98 2.06 -0.50
C GLN A 64 -8.88 1.24 -1.78
N ALA A 65 -8.03 1.66 -2.71
CA ALA A 65 -7.88 0.99 -4.01
C ALA A 65 -7.45 -0.47 -3.85
N VAL A 66 -6.52 -0.77 -2.94
CA VAL A 66 -5.97 -2.12 -2.82
C VAL A 66 -6.84 -3.11 -2.06
N LYS A 67 -7.89 -2.65 -1.37
CA LYS A 67 -8.81 -3.54 -0.64
C LYS A 67 -9.57 -4.48 -1.57
N GLU A 68 -9.82 -4.05 -2.80
CA GLU A 68 -10.53 -4.82 -3.82
C GLU A 68 -9.55 -5.50 -4.78
N GLY A 69 -10.03 -6.53 -5.47
CA GLY A 69 -9.26 -7.22 -6.50
C GLY A 69 -9.05 -6.38 -7.76
N HIS A 70 -7.88 -6.53 -8.38
CA HIS A 70 -7.49 -5.89 -9.64
C HIS A 70 -7.21 -6.95 -10.70
N SER A 71 -7.32 -6.55 -11.97
CA SER A 71 -6.81 -7.32 -13.12
C SER A 71 -5.75 -6.50 -13.84
N PHE A 72 -4.51 -6.97 -13.88
CA PHE A 72 -3.37 -6.20 -14.39
C PHE A 72 -2.33 -7.09 -15.08
N LEU A 73 -1.45 -6.50 -15.89
CA LEU A 73 -0.34 -7.23 -16.51
C LEU A 73 0.80 -7.45 -15.51
N GLY A 74 1.28 -8.68 -15.40
CA GLY A 74 2.40 -9.04 -14.53
C GLY A 74 3.10 -10.31 -14.99
N LEU A 75 4.00 -10.84 -14.18
CA LEU A 75 4.68 -12.11 -14.43
C LEU A 75 3.97 -13.25 -13.69
N SER A 76 3.74 -14.36 -14.39
CA SER A 76 3.32 -15.63 -13.77
C SER A 76 4.51 -16.34 -13.12
N SER A 77 4.24 -17.37 -12.34
CA SER A 77 5.27 -18.18 -11.65
C SER A 77 6.25 -18.88 -12.58
N ASP A 78 5.92 -19.04 -13.87
CA ASP A 78 6.81 -19.56 -14.92
C ASP A 78 7.56 -18.45 -15.69
N GLY A 79 7.49 -17.21 -15.22
CA GLY A 79 8.23 -16.07 -15.76
C GLY A 79 7.65 -15.46 -17.04
N LYS A 80 6.41 -15.81 -17.42
CA LYS A 80 5.74 -15.25 -18.60
C LYS A 80 4.87 -14.05 -18.27
N VAL A 81 4.75 -13.13 -19.23
CA VAL A 81 3.81 -12.01 -19.12
C VAL A 81 2.37 -12.55 -19.21
N SER A 82 1.57 -12.26 -18.19
CA SER A 82 0.21 -12.78 -18.01
C SER A 82 -0.71 -11.73 -17.39
N ILE A 83 -2.03 -11.93 -17.53
CA ILE A 83 -3.01 -11.16 -16.74
C ILE A 83 -3.10 -11.78 -15.34
N ILE A 84 -2.75 -11.00 -14.34
CA ILE A 84 -2.86 -11.35 -12.92
C ILE A 84 -4.19 -10.83 -12.39
N LYS A 85 -4.90 -11.68 -11.64
CA LYS A 85 -6.12 -11.32 -10.92
C LYS A 85 -5.86 -11.41 -9.42
N SER A 86 -5.81 -10.27 -8.75
CA SER A 86 -5.67 -10.24 -7.29
C SER A 86 -7.04 -10.33 -6.61
N LYS A 87 -7.03 -10.69 -5.32
CA LYS A 87 -8.24 -10.75 -4.48
C LYS A 87 -8.47 -9.47 -3.68
N GLY A 88 -7.54 -8.52 -3.75
CA GLY A 88 -7.46 -7.41 -2.82
C GLY A 88 -6.68 -7.76 -1.56
N ASN A 89 -6.25 -6.72 -0.85
CA ASN A 89 -5.48 -6.79 0.37
C ASN A 89 -6.18 -5.97 1.47
N PRO A 90 -6.90 -6.63 2.39
CA PRO A 90 -7.64 -5.95 3.46
C PRO A 90 -6.73 -5.40 4.57
N TYR A 91 -5.43 -5.74 4.54
CA TYR A 91 -4.45 -5.42 5.59
C TYR A 91 -3.63 -4.16 5.29
N ALA A 92 -4.09 -3.35 4.35
CA ALA A 92 -3.47 -2.06 4.03
C ALA A 92 -3.60 -1.06 5.18
N HIS A 93 -2.52 -0.34 5.49
CA HIS A 93 -2.48 0.68 6.53
C HIS A 93 -1.55 1.84 6.13
N VAL A 94 -1.63 2.96 6.85
CA VAL A 94 -0.75 4.12 6.61
C VAL A 94 0.56 4.00 7.38
N VAL A 95 1.64 4.55 6.79
CA VAL A 95 2.90 4.83 7.46
C VAL A 95 3.15 6.34 7.48
N LEU A 96 3.21 6.92 8.69
CA LEU A 96 3.54 8.33 8.90
C LEU A 96 5.07 8.53 8.84
N ARG A 97 5.51 9.45 7.99
CA ARG A 97 6.95 9.65 7.69
C ARG A 97 7.39 11.11 7.56
N GLY A 98 6.59 12.03 8.08
CA GLY A 98 6.75 13.48 7.96
C GLY A 98 6.43 13.99 6.56
N GLY A 99 6.73 15.26 6.32
CA GLY A 99 6.53 15.94 5.04
C GLY A 99 6.86 17.43 5.14
N ASN A 100 7.29 18.04 4.03
CA ASN A 100 7.68 19.45 3.99
C ASN A 100 8.64 19.89 5.14
N GLY A 101 9.59 19.01 5.48
CA GLY A 101 10.58 19.27 6.54
C GLY A 101 10.06 19.15 7.97
N LYS A 102 8.81 18.72 8.18
CA LYS A 102 8.20 18.57 9.51
C LYS A 102 7.90 17.10 9.84
N PRO A 103 8.07 16.68 11.11
CA PRO A 103 7.58 15.38 11.57
C PRO A 103 6.05 15.37 11.66
N ASN A 104 5.46 14.17 11.68
CA ASN A 104 4.03 13.94 11.88
C ASN A 104 3.77 12.74 12.80
N TYR A 105 4.58 12.58 13.85
CA TYR A 105 4.50 11.49 14.82
C TYR A 105 3.83 11.89 16.15
N ASP A 106 3.55 13.18 16.35
CA ASP A 106 2.94 13.68 17.58
C ASP A 106 1.45 13.32 17.67
N GLU A 107 0.88 13.48 18.86
CA GLU A 107 -0.52 13.17 19.14
C GLU A 107 -1.50 13.92 18.24
N THR A 108 -1.19 15.18 17.89
CA THR A 108 -2.05 15.99 17.02
C THR A 108 -2.06 15.43 15.60
N ALA A 109 -0.89 15.04 15.08
CA ALA A 109 -0.76 14.42 13.77
C ALA A 109 -1.46 13.05 13.72
N VAL A 110 -1.32 12.23 14.76
CA VAL A 110 -2.02 10.94 14.86
C VAL A 110 -3.54 11.14 14.87
N ALA A 111 -4.06 12.07 15.69
CA ALA A 111 -5.49 12.37 15.74
C ALA A 111 -6.04 12.89 14.40
N GLN A 112 -5.26 13.69 13.66
CA GLN A 112 -5.65 14.14 12.31
C GLN A 112 -5.78 12.97 11.33
N VAL A 113 -4.82 12.05 11.35
CA VAL A 113 -4.81 10.85 10.49
C VAL A 113 -5.97 9.92 10.83
N GLU A 114 -6.26 9.70 12.10
CA GLU A 114 -7.41 8.91 12.55
C GLU A 114 -8.73 9.49 12.02
N ASN A 115 -8.88 10.82 12.07
CA ASN A 115 -10.05 11.51 11.55
C ASN A 115 -10.18 11.38 10.03
N GLU A 116 -9.09 11.48 9.28
CA GLU A 116 -9.11 11.28 7.82
C GLU A 116 -9.45 9.83 7.45
N LEU A 117 -8.87 8.85 8.15
CA LEU A 117 -9.19 7.44 7.96
C LEU A 117 -10.65 7.12 8.29
N ALA A 118 -11.21 7.76 9.33
CA ALA A 118 -12.62 7.61 9.69
C ALA A 118 -13.54 8.16 8.59
N LYS A 119 -13.23 9.34 8.03
CA LYS A 119 -13.98 9.93 6.91
C LYS A 119 -13.90 9.09 5.63
N ALA A 120 -12.79 8.39 5.44
CA ALA A 120 -12.54 7.56 4.27
C ALA A 120 -13.15 6.15 4.38
N LYS A 121 -13.75 5.76 5.51
CA LYS A 121 -14.46 4.48 5.58
C LYS A 121 -15.72 4.56 4.68
N PRO A 122 -15.87 3.69 3.68
CA PRO A 122 -17.14 3.61 2.96
C PRO A 122 -18.24 3.25 3.96
N MET A 123 -19.42 3.86 3.86
CA MET A 123 -20.60 3.45 4.62
C MET A 123 -20.79 1.94 4.40
N ALA A 124 -21.00 1.19 5.48
CA ALA A 124 -21.25 -0.24 5.39
C ALA A 124 -22.38 -0.47 4.37
N LYS A 125 -22.12 -1.27 3.33
CA LYS A 125 -23.17 -1.66 2.38
C LYS A 125 -24.21 -2.46 3.16
N SER A 126 -25.41 -1.91 3.26
CA SER A 126 -26.61 -2.52 3.82
C SER A 126 -27.03 -3.76 3.04
#